data_AF-A0A3M6EI33-F1
#
_entry.id   AF-A0A3M6EI33-F1
#
_cell.length_a   1.000
_cell.length_b   1.000
_cell.length_c   1.000
_cell.angle_alpha   90.00
_cell.angle_beta   90.00
_cell.angle_gamma   90.00
#
_symmetry.space_group_name_H-M   'P 1'
#
loop_
_entity.id
_entity.type
_entity.pdbx_description
1 polymer ?
#
loop_
_entity_poly.entity_id
_entity_poly.type
_entity_poly.pdbx_seq_one_letter_code
_entity_poly.pdbx_strand_id
1 'polypeptide(L)'
;MDYLLMNKDRDLAKMLSAALDRTYSASPAEAFFTGGGMHRFNNFRREDNERIPTLRESLRESINLPFIRLMRDVVRYSTYQAPNNSAELLKDDDNPRRQEYLAQFADREGTVFLLRFWKRYKEKTTQERLDTFLDGIHPTAIRLAAVHRYLLPGADQATFNTFIRAHLEEPKATSKLTDKRLADLYKGYGPGTYDLPDQGYIARVHPLELWLVGYLLKHPEAQFKDAVAASRFERQEVYGWLFKSRHKGARDSRVRTMMEVEAFLDIEQRWQRVGYPFDHLVPSLATAIGSSGDRPAALAELIGIIQNDGIRLPAVRIDSLHFAADTPYDTELTINPELGQRVLPSEVAAAMREALSQVVDGGTAKRVQGTFKMQDGSVLAMGGKTGTGDNRIESVGAGGRILSSRAINRTATFVFYIGDNHFGALTAFVPGRAAEGFRFTSALPVQVLKGMAPILTPYLENHGQAMCNAPLPAPPKGA
;
A
#
# COMPACT_ATOMS: atom_id res chain seq x y z
N MET A 1 12.37 -22.76 14.64
CA MET A 1 12.40 -23.90 15.58
C MET A 1 13.62 -24.75 15.35
N ASP A 2 13.90 -25.17 14.12
CA ASP A 2 15.06 -26.00 13.77
C ASP A 2 16.40 -25.49 14.32
N TYR A 3 16.69 -24.18 14.17
CA TYR A 3 17.90 -23.59 14.76
C TYR A 3 17.99 -23.77 16.28
N LEU A 4 16.90 -23.51 17.00
CA LEU A 4 16.82 -23.62 18.46
C LEU A 4 16.84 -25.08 18.95
N LEU A 5 16.46 -26.02 18.09
CA LEU A 5 16.57 -27.45 18.38
C LEU A 5 18.01 -27.95 18.26
N MET A 6 18.79 -27.35 17.34
CA MET A 6 20.18 -27.76 17.06
C MET A 6 21.22 -26.98 17.88
N ASN A 7 20.92 -25.75 18.30
CA ASN A 7 21.85 -24.87 19.01
C ASN A 7 21.30 -24.55 20.41
N LYS A 8 22.05 -24.95 21.45
CA LYS A 8 21.67 -24.74 22.85
C LYS A 8 22.02 -23.33 23.34
N ASP A 9 23.04 -22.70 22.76
CA ASP A 9 23.38 -21.30 22.98
C ASP A 9 22.38 -20.41 22.23
N ARG A 10 21.56 -19.67 22.98
CA ARG A 10 20.55 -18.76 22.43
C ARG A 10 21.15 -17.38 22.12
N ASP A 11 22.37 -17.37 21.58
CA ASP A 11 23.06 -16.14 21.23
C ASP A 11 22.35 -15.44 20.06
N LEU A 12 21.98 -14.17 20.25
CA LEU A 12 21.16 -13.44 19.29
C LEU A 12 21.91 -13.16 17.98
N ALA A 13 23.20 -12.83 18.04
CA ALA A 13 24.00 -12.54 16.86
C ALA A 13 24.11 -13.77 15.95
N LYS A 14 24.42 -14.95 16.52
CA LYS A 14 24.45 -16.20 15.77
C LYS A 14 23.09 -16.58 15.19
N MET A 15 22.01 -16.37 15.96
CA MET A 15 20.64 -16.59 15.47
C MET A 15 20.30 -15.69 14.27
N LEU A 16 20.66 -14.41 14.33
CA LEU A 16 20.41 -13.45 13.26
C LEU A 16 21.24 -13.78 12.00
N SER A 17 22.51 -14.19 12.18
CA SER A 17 23.33 -14.66 11.06
C SER A 17 22.69 -15.87 10.39
N ALA A 18 22.29 -16.88 11.16
CA ALA A 18 21.61 -18.06 10.63
C ALA A 18 20.25 -17.72 9.99
N ALA A 19 19.55 -16.71 10.50
CA ALA A 19 18.31 -16.22 9.90
C ALA A 19 18.56 -15.60 8.52
N LEU A 20 19.64 -14.84 8.34
CA LEU A 20 20.06 -14.28 7.04
C LEU A 20 20.51 -15.36 6.04
N ASP A 21 20.98 -16.51 6.53
CA ASP A 21 21.40 -17.64 5.70
C ASP A 21 20.25 -18.61 5.37
N ARG A 22 19.02 -18.34 5.86
CA ARG A 22 17.83 -19.09 5.43
C ARG A 22 17.62 -18.93 3.93
N THR A 23 17.38 -20.06 3.27
CA THR A 23 17.13 -20.09 1.83
C THR A 23 15.64 -20.08 1.50
N TYR A 24 15.30 -19.47 0.38
CA TYR A 24 13.94 -19.46 -0.16
C TYR A 24 13.99 -19.68 -1.66
N SER A 25 13.00 -20.39 -2.20
CA SER A 25 12.88 -20.51 -3.65
C SER A 25 12.66 -19.14 -4.29
N ALA A 26 13.35 -18.88 -5.40
CA ALA A 26 13.11 -17.72 -6.26
C ALA A 26 12.09 -18.03 -7.38
N SER A 27 11.46 -19.20 -7.39
CA SER A 27 10.55 -19.62 -8.45
C SER A 27 9.26 -18.79 -8.51
N PRO A 28 8.84 -18.32 -9.71
CA PRO A 28 7.55 -17.67 -9.94
C PRO A 28 6.39 -18.66 -10.18
N ALA A 29 6.65 -19.98 -10.12
CA ALA A 29 5.64 -21.00 -10.39
C ALA A 29 4.54 -21.08 -9.31
N GLU A 30 4.84 -20.65 -8.08
CA GLU A 30 3.89 -20.59 -6.97
C GLU A 30 2.91 -19.42 -7.14
N ALA A 31 1.63 -19.67 -6.85
CA ALA A 31 0.61 -18.65 -6.75
C ALA A 31 0.29 -18.38 -5.27
N PHE A 32 0.05 -17.13 -4.92
CA PHE A 32 -0.14 -16.67 -3.55
C PHE A 32 -1.51 -16.01 -3.41
N PHE A 33 -2.35 -16.49 -2.50
CA PHE A 33 -3.57 -15.76 -2.13
C PHE A 33 -3.22 -14.66 -1.13
N THR A 34 -3.31 -13.40 -1.55
CA THR A 34 -2.91 -12.21 -0.79
C THR A 34 -3.58 -10.96 -1.38
N GLY A 35 -3.78 -9.89 -0.61
CA GLY A 35 -4.42 -8.66 -1.09
C GLY A 35 -5.88 -8.87 -1.51
N GLY A 36 -6.54 -9.91 -0.99
CA GLY A 36 -7.90 -10.29 -1.35
C GLY A 36 -8.06 -11.07 -2.65
N GLY A 37 -6.96 -11.49 -3.30
CA GLY A 37 -7.01 -12.23 -4.57
C GLY A 37 -5.83 -13.19 -4.77
N MET A 38 -5.81 -13.86 -5.93
CA MET A 38 -4.69 -14.72 -6.32
C MET A 38 -3.64 -13.91 -7.08
N HIS A 39 -2.41 -13.91 -6.59
CA HIS A 39 -1.28 -13.19 -7.16
C HIS A 39 -0.18 -14.16 -7.62
N ARG A 40 0.51 -13.80 -8.69
CA ARG A 40 1.80 -14.37 -9.09
C ARG A 40 2.82 -13.26 -9.12
N PHE A 41 4.00 -13.52 -8.57
CA PHE A 41 5.09 -12.56 -8.50
C PHE A 41 6.23 -13.01 -9.42
N ASN A 42 7.02 -12.05 -9.90
CA ASN A 42 8.16 -12.31 -10.77
C ASN A 42 9.42 -11.65 -10.22
N ASN A 43 10.57 -12.26 -10.48
CA ASN A 43 11.86 -11.60 -10.26
C ASN A 43 12.09 -10.56 -11.34
N PHE A 44 12.94 -9.57 -11.03
CA PHE A 44 13.38 -8.60 -12.01
C PHE A 44 14.15 -9.26 -13.17
N ARG A 45 14.97 -10.27 -12.85
CA ARG A 45 15.75 -11.10 -13.78
C ARG A 45 15.18 -12.49 -13.85
N ARG A 46 14.97 -13.01 -15.05
CA ARG A 46 14.40 -14.36 -15.24
C ARG A 46 15.41 -15.46 -14.90
N GLU A 47 16.68 -15.15 -15.01
CA GLU A 47 17.81 -16.03 -14.68
C GLU A 47 17.80 -16.42 -13.20
N ASP A 48 17.15 -15.62 -12.34
CA ASP A 48 17.03 -15.92 -10.92
C ASP A 48 15.93 -16.94 -10.60
N ASN A 49 15.02 -17.22 -11.54
CA ASN A 49 13.80 -17.99 -11.27
C ASN A 49 14.04 -19.43 -10.79
N GLU A 50 15.20 -20.02 -11.08
CA GLU A 50 15.51 -21.41 -10.71
C GLU A 50 16.37 -21.49 -9.43
N ARG A 51 16.74 -20.35 -8.85
CA ARG A 51 17.65 -20.29 -7.70
C ARG A 51 16.92 -20.56 -6.37
N ILE A 52 17.68 -21.01 -5.38
CA ILE A 52 17.27 -21.11 -3.97
C ILE A 52 18.27 -20.31 -3.13
N PRO A 53 18.32 -18.98 -3.28
CA PRO A 53 19.31 -18.15 -2.60
C PRO A 53 19.00 -18.02 -1.10
N THR A 54 20.03 -17.69 -0.33
CA THR A 54 19.90 -17.16 1.03
C THR A 54 19.22 -15.78 1.03
N LEU A 55 18.71 -15.31 2.17
CA LEU A 55 18.21 -13.93 2.28
C LEU A 55 19.33 -12.91 2.02
N ARG A 56 20.55 -13.20 2.45
CA ARG A 56 21.74 -12.38 2.21
C ARG A 56 22.02 -12.20 0.72
N GLU A 57 22.05 -13.29 -0.04
CA GLU A 57 22.20 -13.24 -1.50
C GLU A 57 21.02 -12.52 -2.17
N SER A 58 19.81 -12.77 -1.69
CA SER A 58 18.59 -12.11 -2.19
C SER A 58 18.64 -10.60 -1.99
N LEU A 59 19.17 -10.13 -0.86
CA LEU A 59 19.37 -8.71 -0.56
C LEU A 59 20.47 -8.10 -1.45
N ARG A 60 21.61 -8.80 -1.55
CA ARG A 60 22.77 -8.40 -2.37
C ARG A 60 22.39 -8.22 -3.83
N GLU A 61 21.67 -9.18 -4.39
CA GLU A 61 21.37 -9.26 -5.83
C GLU A 61 19.97 -8.76 -6.19
N SER A 62 19.15 -8.40 -5.19
CA SER A 62 17.77 -7.90 -5.35
C SER A 62 16.83 -8.91 -6.01
N ILE A 63 16.80 -10.13 -5.47
CA ILE A 63 15.93 -11.22 -5.93
C ILE A 63 14.58 -11.11 -5.17
N ASN A 64 13.48 -10.89 -5.89
CA ASN A 64 12.19 -10.50 -5.29
C ASN A 64 11.48 -11.64 -4.55
N LEU A 65 11.43 -12.82 -5.15
CA LEU A 65 10.57 -13.92 -4.70
C LEU A 65 10.90 -14.46 -3.30
N PRO A 66 12.18 -14.51 -2.87
CA PRO A 66 12.55 -14.75 -1.48
C PRO A 66 11.88 -13.79 -0.49
N PHE A 67 11.79 -12.48 -0.80
CA PHE A 67 11.14 -11.49 0.08
C PHE A 67 9.62 -11.66 0.14
N ILE A 68 8.96 -12.06 -0.95
CA ILE A 68 7.52 -12.42 -0.93
C ILE A 68 7.27 -13.59 0.03
N ARG A 69 8.14 -14.60 0.01
CA ARG A 69 8.03 -15.78 0.89
C ARG A 69 8.39 -15.46 2.33
N LEU A 70 9.38 -14.60 2.57
CA LEU A 70 9.67 -14.06 3.89
C LEU A 70 8.47 -13.26 4.44
N MET A 71 7.84 -12.43 3.62
CA MET A 71 6.66 -11.67 4.02
C MET A 71 5.51 -12.60 4.40
N ARG A 72 5.34 -13.71 3.68
CA ARG A 72 4.36 -14.74 4.05
C ARG A 72 4.65 -15.33 5.42
N ASP A 73 5.91 -15.59 5.73
CA ASP A 73 6.31 -16.09 7.05
C ASP A 73 6.05 -15.05 8.16
N VAL A 74 6.32 -13.77 7.89
CA VAL A 74 6.04 -12.66 8.82
C VAL A 74 4.54 -12.45 9.04
N VAL A 75 3.74 -12.47 7.97
CA VAL A 75 2.26 -12.40 8.05
C VAL A 75 1.74 -13.57 8.87
N ARG A 76 2.18 -14.80 8.59
CA ARG A 76 1.80 -15.99 9.37
C ARG A 76 2.17 -15.82 10.83
N TYR A 77 3.40 -15.41 11.14
CA TYR A 77 3.83 -15.15 12.51
C TYR A 77 2.91 -14.16 13.22
N SER A 78 2.62 -13.03 12.59
CA SER A 78 1.72 -12.00 13.14
C SER A 78 0.29 -12.56 13.37
N THR A 79 -0.25 -13.31 12.41
CA THR A 79 -1.57 -13.96 12.54
C THR A 79 -1.63 -14.94 13.71
N TYR A 80 -0.60 -15.76 13.91
CA TYR A 80 -0.59 -16.79 14.96
C TYR A 80 -0.24 -16.25 16.36
N GLN A 81 0.47 -15.11 16.43
CA GLN A 81 0.83 -14.45 17.69
C GLN A 81 -0.23 -13.45 18.18
N ALA A 82 -1.16 -13.05 17.31
CA ALA A 82 -2.23 -12.14 17.67
C ALA A 82 -3.05 -12.68 18.86
N PRO A 83 -3.49 -11.81 19.79
CA PRO A 83 -4.38 -12.21 20.87
C PRO A 83 -5.60 -12.95 20.28
N ASN A 84 -5.87 -14.15 20.81
CA ASN A 84 -6.95 -15.05 20.39
C ASN A 84 -6.75 -15.85 19.09
N ASN A 85 -5.49 -16.03 18.63
CA ASN A 85 -5.07 -16.96 17.58
C ASN A 85 -6.09 -17.10 16.44
N SER A 86 -6.17 -16.09 15.56
CA SER A 86 -7.17 -15.98 14.50
C SER A 86 -7.22 -17.20 13.56
N ALA A 87 -6.21 -18.08 13.59
CA ALA A 87 -6.23 -19.35 12.88
C ALA A 87 -7.33 -20.33 13.33
N GLU A 88 -7.83 -20.23 14.57
CA GLU A 88 -8.98 -21.01 15.03
C GLU A 88 -10.25 -20.68 14.24
N LEU A 89 -10.38 -19.45 13.72
CA LEU A 89 -11.51 -19.01 12.87
C LEU A 89 -11.60 -19.77 11.54
N LEU A 90 -10.51 -20.41 11.10
CA LEU A 90 -10.52 -21.23 9.89
C LEU A 90 -10.86 -22.69 10.17
N LYS A 91 -10.69 -23.13 11.42
CA LYS A 91 -10.95 -24.51 11.86
C LYS A 91 -12.41 -24.71 12.25
N ASP A 92 -12.98 -23.76 12.99
CA ASP A 92 -14.33 -23.82 13.52
C ASP A 92 -15.26 -22.87 12.74
N ASP A 93 -16.19 -23.43 11.96
CA ASP A 93 -17.14 -22.66 11.14
C ASP A 93 -18.22 -21.98 11.98
N ASP A 94 -18.51 -22.52 13.17
CA ASP A 94 -19.54 -22.02 14.09
C ASP A 94 -19.00 -20.97 15.08
N ASN A 95 -17.71 -20.63 14.98
CA ASN A 95 -17.10 -19.63 15.84
C ASN A 95 -17.80 -18.27 15.67
N PRO A 96 -18.39 -17.68 16.75
CA PRO A 96 -19.18 -16.46 16.64
C PRO A 96 -18.38 -15.27 16.10
N ARG A 97 -17.06 -15.24 16.33
CA ARG A 97 -16.16 -14.19 15.81
C ARG A 97 -16.10 -14.17 14.28
N ARG A 98 -16.39 -15.29 13.60
CA ARG A 98 -16.41 -15.30 12.12
C ARG A 98 -17.48 -14.36 11.57
N GLN A 99 -18.61 -14.21 12.26
CA GLN A 99 -19.63 -13.26 11.83
C GLN A 99 -19.12 -11.82 11.86
N GLU A 100 -18.33 -11.47 12.88
CA GLU A 100 -17.70 -10.16 12.97
C GLU A 100 -16.70 -9.93 11.83
N TYR A 101 -15.82 -10.90 11.54
CA TYR A 101 -14.87 -10.80 10.42
C TYR A 101 -15.59 -10.66 9.08
N LEU A 102 -16.67 -11.42 8.85
CA LEU A 102 -17.47 -11.31 7.63
C LEU A 102 -18.19 -9.97 7.53
N ALA A 103 -18.68 -9.42 8.65
CA ALA A 103 -19.30 -8.10 8.69
C ALA A 103 -18.29 -6.97 8.42
N GLN A 104 -17.11 -7.03 9.02
CA GLN A 104 -16.02 -6.09 8.75
C GLN A 104 -15.55 -6.18 7.30
N PHE A 105 -15.46 -7.40 6.76
CA PHE A 105 -15.17 -7.63 5.35
C PHE A 105 -16.20 -6.95 4.44
N ALA A 106 -17.49 -7.18 4.69
CA ALA A 106 -18.58 -6.58 3.92
C ALA A 106 -18.56 -5.04 3.98
N ASP A 107 -18.26 -4.48 5.16
CA ASP A 107 -18.16 -3.02 5.33
C ASP A 107 -16.97 -2.43 4.55
N ARG A 108 -15.80 -3.07 4.65
CA ARG A 108 -14.58 -2.65 3.95
C ARG A 108 -14.72 -2.76 2.43
N GLU A 109 -15.13 -3.93 1.93
CA GLU A 109 -15.30 -4.15 0.48
C GLU A 109 -16.44 -3.27 -0.07
N GLY A 110 -17.56 -3.18 0.65
CA GLY A 110 -18.67 -2.32 0.28
C GLY A 110 -18.28 -0.84 0.20
N THR A 111 -17.46 -0.33 1.13
CA THR A 111 -16.97 1.06 1.09
C THR A 111 -16.05 1.32 -0.11
N VAL A 112 -15.22 0.34 -0.50
CA VAL A 112 -14.37 0.45 -1.71
C VAL A 112 -15.23 0.54 -2.97
N PHE A 113 -16.26 -0.32 -3.11
CA PHE A 113 -17.20 -0.24 -4.22
C PHE A 113 -17.96 1.09 -4.22
N LEU A 114 -18.45 1.53 -3.05
CA LEU A 114 -19.16 2.79 -2.91
C LEU A 114 -18.30 3.99 -3.34
N LEU A 115 -17.02 4.02 -2.96
CA LEU A 115 -16.09 5.07 -3.39
C LEU A 115 -15.88 5.09 -4.90
N ARG A 116 -15.80 3.91 -5.53
CA ARG A 116 -15.68 3.78 -6.99
C ARG A 116 -16.90 4.39 -7.68
N PHE A 117 -18.10 4.07 -7.21
CA PHE A 117 -19.34 4.64 -7.75
C PHE A 117 -19.46 6.13 -7.45
N TRP A 118 -19.13 6.56 -6.24
CA TRP A 118 -19.11 7.98 -5.83
C TRP A 118 -18.34 8.87 -6.81
N LYS A 119 -17.13 8.45 -7.19
CA LYS A 119 -16.28 9.19 -8.12
C LYS A 119 -16.95 9.42 -9.48
N ARG A 120 -17.87 8.56 -9.90
CA ARG A 120 -18.61 8.70 -11.18
C ARG A 120 -19.76 9.71 -11.09
N TYR A 121 -20.29 10.01 -9.90
CA TYR A 121 -21.51 10.80 -9.70
C TYR A 121 -21.32 12.14 -8.97
N LYS A 122 -20.24 12.31 -8.18
CA LYS A 122 -20.07 13.44 -7.25
C LYS A 122 -20.13 14.85 -7.89
N GLU A 123 -19.78 14.98 -9.16
CA GLU A 123 -19.72 16.26 -9.88
C GLU A 123 -20.92 16.46 -10.83
N LYS A 124 -21.92 15.57 -10.75
CA LYS A 124 -23.10 15.57 -11.63
C LYS A 124 -24.33 16.10 -10.90
N THR A 125 -25.20 16.77 -11.64
CA THR A 125 -26.56 17.14 -11.20
C THR A 125 -27.46 15.90 -11.05
N THR A 126 -28.60 16.05 -10.40
CA THR A 126 -29.59 14.97 -10.21
C THR A 126 -29.98 14.27 -11.52
N GLN A 127 -30.24 15.04 -12.58
CA GLN A 127 -30.61 14.48 -13.88
C GLN A 127 -29.42 13.75 -14.52
N GLU A 128 -28.24 14.38 -14.55
CA GLU A 128 -27.04 13.76 -15.13
C GLU A 128 -26.62 12.47 -14.38
N ARG A 129 -26.87 12.37 -13.07
CA ARG A 129 -26.65 11.15 -12.29
C ARG A 129 -27.55 10.01 -12.76
N LEU A 130 -28.83 10.30 -13.01
CA LEU A 130 -29.79 9.33 -13.54
C LEU A 130 -29.40 8.89 -14.95
N ASP A 131 -29.10 9.85 -15.84
CA ASP A 131 -28.71 9.58 -17.22
C ASP A 131 -27.43 8.72 -17.26
N THR A 132 -26.40 9.12 -16.50
CA THR A 132 -25.13 8.37 -16.41
C THR A 132 -25.33 6.94 -15.88
N PHE A 133 -26.30 6.74 -14.98
CA PHE A 133 -26.61 5.40 -14.48
C PHE A 133 -27.33 4.56 -15.55
N LEU A 134 -28.29 5.15 -16.26
CA LEU A 134 -29.03 4.48 -17.32
C LEU A 134 -28.17 4.14 -18.54
N ASP A 135 -27.20 4.99 -18.89
CA ASP A 135 -26.21 4.71 -19.94
C ASP A 135 -25.40 3.43 -19.68
N GLY A 136 -25.23 3.08 -18.41
CA GLY A 136 -24.54 1.87 -17.98
C GLY A 136 -25.39 0.60 -18.02
N ILE A 137 -26.70 0.72 -18.30
CA ILE A 137 -27.65 -0.39 -18.26
C ILE A 137 -28.10 -0.72 -19.68
N HIS A 138 -28.09 -2.01 -20.02
CA HIS A 138 -28.80 -2.48 -21.22
C HIS A 138 -30.31 -2.46 -20.96
N PRO A 139 -31.08 -1.56 -21.62
CA PRO A 139 -32.45 -1.28 -21.26
C PRO A 139 -33.37 -2.44 -21.64
N THR A 140 -34.16 -2.91 -20.66
CA THR A 140 -35.31 -3.79 -20.88
C THR A 140 -36.45 -3.31 -19.98
N ALA A 141 -37.71 -3.60 -20.36
CA ALA A 141 -38.86 -3.14 -19.57
C ALA A 141 -38.81 -3.59 -18.11
N ILE A 142 -38.27 -4.78 -17.84
CA ILE A 142 -38.08 -5.31 -16.48
C ILE A 142 -37.00 -4.52 -15.72
N ARG A 143 -35.83 -4.31 -16.33
CA ARG A 143 -34.71 -3.61 -15.69
C ARG A 143 -35.05 -2.16 -15.40
N LEU A 144 -35.64 -1.48 -16.39
CA LEU A 144 -36.08 -0.10 -16.25
C LEU A 144 -37.19 0.02 -15.20
N ALA A 145 -38.09 -0.97 -15.11
CA ALA A 145 -39.12 -0.97 -14.07
C ALA A 145 -38.53 -1.11 -12.68
N ALA A 146 -37.63 -2.06 -12.46
CA ALA A 146 -36.92 -2.25 -11.19
C ALA A 146 -36.16 -0.99 -10.78
N VAL A 147 -35.37 -0.41 -11.69
CA VAL A 147 -34.60 0.82 -11.47
C VAL A 147 -35.53 1.99 -11.13
N HIS A 148 -36.54 2.25 -11.97
CA HIS A 148 -37.40 3.41 -11.79
C HIS A 148 -38.20 3.31 -10.49
N ARG A 149 -38.78 2.15 -10.18
CA ARG A 149 -39.57 1.98 -8.94
C ARG A 149 -38.69 2.02 -7.69
N TYR A 150 -37.40 1.68 -7.78
CA TYR A 150 -36.45 1.85 -6.69
C TYR A 150 -36.00 3.31 -6.51
N LEU A 151 -35.57 3.97 -7.59
CA LEU A 151 -35.03 5.34 -7.54
C LEU A 151 -36.11 6.41 -7.32
N LEU A 152 -37.31 6.18 -7.86
CA LEU A 152 -38.45 7.10 -7.84
C LEU A 152 -39.70 6.39 -7.26
N PRO A 153 -39.68 5.98 -5.97
CA PRO A 153 -40.73 5.15 -5.38
C PRO A 153 -42.10 5.83 -5.33
N GLY A 154 -42.11 7.17 -5.27
CA GLY A 154 -43.32 8.00 -5.24
C GLY A 154 -43.86 8.41 -6.62
N ALA A 155 -43.19 8.08 -7.72
CA ALA A 155 -43.68 8.41 -9.05
C ALA A 155 -44.95 7.62 -9.40
N ASP A 156 -45.91 8.29 -10.03
CA ASP A 156 -47.19 7.69 -10.42
C ASP A 156 -47.08 6.81 -11.67
N GLN A 157 -48.16 6.08 -11.99
CA GLN A 157 -48.21 5.18 -13.14
C GLN A 157 -47.97 5.92 -14.46
N ALA A 158 -48.48 7.14 -14.61
CA ALA A 158 -48.34 7.92 -15.83
C ALA A 158 -46.86 8.29 -16.09
N THR A 159 -46.18 8.79 -15.06
CA THR A 159 -44.74 9.12 -15.11
C THR A 159 -43.91 7.88 -15.40
N PHE A 160 -44.21 6.76 -14.73
CA PHE A 160 -43.57 5.47 -15.00
C PHE A 160 -43.74 5.03 -16.46
N ASN A 161 -44.96 5.10 -17.00
CA ASN A 161 -45.24 4.70 -18.38
C ASN A 161 -44.42 5.53 -19.37
N THR A 162 -44.37 6.85 -19.16
CA THR A 162 -43.58 7.77 -19.98
C THR A 162 -42.09 7.42 -19.90
N PHE A 163 -41.57 7.18 -18.71
CA PHE A 163 -40.17 6.82 -18.51
C PHE A 163 -39.78 5.51 -19.23
N ILE A 164 -40.57 4.43 -19.05
CA ILE A 164 -40.26 3.14 -19.69
C ILE A 164 -40.29 3.27 -21.22
N ARG A 165 -41.26 4.00 -21.76
CA ARG A 165 -41.38 4.20 -23.22
C ARG A 165 -40.24 5.06 -23.78
N ALA A 166 -39.77 6.05 -23.03
CA ALA A 166 -38.68 6.93 -23.47
C ALA A 166 -37.30 6.24 -23.51
N HIS A 167 -37.08 5.23 -22.65
CA HIS A 167 -35.77 4.58 -22.49
C HIS A 167 -35.68 3.18 -23.13
N LEU A 168 -36.71 2.75 -23.85
CA LEU A 168 -36.67 1.51 -24.64
C LEU A 168 -36.31 1.84 -26.09
N GLU A 169 -35.04 1.65 -26.43
CA GLU A 169 -34.48 2.00 -27.74
C GLU A 169 -34.89 1.05 -28.87
N GLU A 170 -35.41 -0.15 -28.57
CA GLU A 170 -35.73 -1.17 -29.59
C GLU A 170 -37.20 -1.11 -30.06
N PRO A 171 -37.47 -0.84 -31.36
CA PRO A 171 -38.83 -0.79 -31.91
C PRO A 171 -39.64 -2.09 -31.71
N LYS A 172 -38.96 -3.25 -31.67
CA LYS A 172 -39.58 -4.57 -31.42
C LYS A 172 -39.92 -4.83 -29.96
N ALA A 173 -39.20 -4.22 -29.02
CA ALA A 173 -39.50 -4.29 -27.59
C ALA A 173 -40.67 -3.37 -27.26
N THR A 174 -40.69 -2.17 -27.87
CA THR A 174 -41.75 -1.17 -27.70
C THR A 174 -43.09 -1.64 -28.28
N SER A 175 -43.09 -2.38 -29.40
CA SER A 175 -44.34 -2.90 -30.01
C SER A 175 -45.03 -4.00 -29.20
N LYS A 176 -44.32 -4.66 -28.27
CA LYS A 176 -44.89 -5.66 -27.34
C LYS A 176 -45.31 -5.07 -25.99
N LEU A 177 -45.06 -3.79 -25.75
CA LEU A 177 -45.31 -3.13 -24.48
C LEU A 177 -46.73 -2.55 -24.44
N THR A 178 -47.68 -3.33 -23.96
CA THR A 178 -49.07 -2.89 -23.76
C THR A 178 -49.25 -2.14 -22.43
N ASP A 179 -50.29 -1.31 -22.31
CA ASP A 179 -50.59 -0.62 -21.06
C ASP A 179 -50.88 -1.58 -19.91
N LYS A 180 -51.48 -2.74 -20.20
CA LYS A 180 -51.63 -3.83 -19.24
C LYS A 180 -50.29 -4.32 -18.71
N ARG A 181 -49.31 -4.55 -19.60
CA ARG A 181 -47.97 -4.99 -19.19
C ARG A 181 -47.25 -3.92 -18.36
N LEU A 182 -47.44 -2.64 -18.70
CA LEU A 182 -46.89 -1.53 -17.91
C LEU A 182 -47.52 -1.45 -16.50
N ALA A 183 -48.82 -1.67 -16.38
CA ALA A 183 -49.50 -1.75 -15.08
C ALA A 183 -48.98 -2.95 -14.26
N ASP A 184 -48.80 -4.12 -14.88
CA ASP A 184 -48.24 -5.30 -14.23
C ASP A 184 -46.81 -5.04 -13.72
N LEU A 185 -45.96 -4.38 -14.52
CA LEU A 185 -44.60 -4.02 -14.13
C LEU A 185 -44.58 -2.98 -13.00
N TYR A 186 -45.43 -1.96 -13.07
CA TYR A 186 -45.51 -0.92 -12.03
C TYR A 186 -45.90 -1.51 -10.67
N LYS A 187 -46.88 -2.43 -10.66
CA LYS A 187 -47.29 -3.16 -9.45
C LYS A 187 -46.23 -4.17 -9.00
N GLY A 188 -45.70 -4.95 -9.94
CA GLY A 188 -44.76 -6.04 -9.67
C GLY A 188 -43.40 -5.59 -9.13
N TYR A 189 -42.94 -4.39 -9.47
CA TYR A 189 -41.67 -3.82 -8.99
C TYR A 189 -41.86 -2.71 -7.96
N GLY A 190 -43.02 -2.66 -7.28
CA GLY A 190 -43.29 -1.64 -6.25
C GLY A 190 -42.24 -1.57 -5.12
N PRO A 191 -42.17 -0.44 -4.39
CA PRO A 191 -41.28 -0.29 -3.24
C PRO A 191 -41.51 -1.40 -2.21
N GLY A 192 -40.41 -2.00 -1.73
CA GLY A 192 -40.45 -3.08 -0.72
C GLY A 192 -40.72 -4.49 -1.28
N THR A 193 -40.96 -4.66 -2.58
CA THR A 193 -41.17 -6.00 -3.16
C THR A 193 -39.90 -6.85 -3.19
N TYR A 194 -38.74 -6.22 -3.39
CA TYR A 194 -37.44 -6.87 -3.48
C TYR A 194 -36.45 -6.15 -2.58
N ASP A 195 -35.56 -6.91 -1.95
CA ASP A 195 -34.42 -6.37 -1.21
C ASP A 195 -33.37 -5.77 -2.16
N LEU A 196 -32.40 -5.04 -1.61
CA LEU A 196 -31.39 -4.35 -2.44
C LEU A 196 -30.56 -5.32 -3.31
N PRO A 197 -30.06 -6.46 -2.81
CA PRO A 197 -29.41 -7.48 -3.64
C PRO A 197 -30.25 -7.93 -4.82
N ASP A 198 -31.51 -8.28 -4.59
CA ASP A 198 -32.43 -8.75 -5.63
C ASP A 198 -32.72 -7.65 -6.65
N GLN A 199 -32.91 -6.42 -6.21
CA GLN A 199 -33.07 -5.26 -7.10
C GLN A 199 -31.87 -5.10 -8.03
N GLY A 200 -30.65 -5.16 -7.49
CA GLY A 200 -29.42 -5.11 -8.29
C GLY A 200 -29.32 -6.27 -9.29
N TYR A 201 -29.68 -7.49 -8.87
CA TYR A 201 -29.70 -8.67 -9.73
C TYR A 201 -30.67 -8.52 -10.91
N ILE A 202 -31.90 -8.07 -10.63
CA ILE A 202 -32.96 -7.87 -11.65
C ILE A 202 -32.55 -6.78 -12.63
N ALA A 203 -32.07 -5.64 -12.12
CA ALA A 203 -31.61 -4.51 -12.91
C ALA A 203 -30.27 -4.77 -13.63
N ARG A 204 -29.54 -5.83 -13.26
CA ARG A 204 -28.19 -6.17 -13.75
C ARG A 204 -27.16 -5.07 -13.48
N VAL A 205 -27.25 -4.46 -12.30
CA VAL A 205 -26.33 -3.44 -11.80
C VAL A 205 -25.77 -3.86 -10.44
N HIS A 206 -24.70 -3.19 -9.99
CA HIS A 206 -24.23 -3.40 -8.64
C HIS A 206 -25.25 -2.83 -7.63
N PRO A 207 -25.68 -3.58 -6.60
CA PRO A 207 -26.70 -3.09 -5.68
C PRO A 207 -26.32 -1.78 -4.96
N LEU A 208 -25.07 -1.66 -4.48
CA LEU A 208 -24.58 -0.40 -3.87
C LEU A 208 -24.53 0.79 -4.83
N GLU A 209 -24.41 0.56 -6.14
CA GLU A 209 -24.50 1.64 -7.14
C GLU A 209 -25.93 2.15 -7.23
N LEU A 210 -26.90 1.23 -7.34
CA LEU A 210 -28.33 1.55 -7.37
C LEU A 210 -28.75 2.29 -6.09
N TRP A 211 -28.30 1.82 -4.92
CA TRP A 211 -28.52 2.51 -3.65
C TRP A 211 -27.91 3.91 -3.64
N LEU A 212 -26.66 4.05 -4.08
CA LEU A 212 -25.96 5.33 -4.04
C LEU A 212 -26.65 6.37 -4.92
N VAL A 213 -27.08 5.99 -6.13
CA VAL A 213 -27.83 6.89 -7.00
C VAL A 213 -29.12 7.32 -6.31
N GLY A 214 -29.89 6.38 -5.75
CA GLY A 214 -31.12 6.70 -5.00
C GLY A 214 -30.89 7.63 -3.81
N TYR A 215 -29.79 7.45 -3.07
CA TYR A 215 -29.38 8.32 -1.98
C TYR A 215 -29.03 9.73 -2.48
N LEU A 216 -28.25 9.85 -3.55
CA LEU A 216 -27.85 11.12 -4.15
C LEU A 216 -28.99 11.89 -4.82
N LEU A 217 -30.06 11.22 -5.25
CA LEU A 217 -31.28 11.89 -5.73
C LEU A 217 -32.02 12.61 -4.60
N LYS A 218 -31.98 12.04 -3.38
CA LYS A 218 -32.62 12.62 -2.18
C LYS A 218 -31.72 13.61 -1.44
N HIS A 219 -30.40 13.41 -1.53
CA HIS A 219 -29.38 14.20 -0.84
C HIS A 219 -28.35 14.72 -1.85
N PRO A 220 -28.71 15.71 -2.69
CA PRO A 220 -27.85 16.14 -3.79
C PRO A 220 -26.49 16.70 -3.34
N GLU A 221 -26.46 17.33 -2.17
CA GLU A 221 -25.31 17.98 -1.53
C GLU A 221 -24.52 17.07 -0.56
N ALA A 222 -24.84 15.78 -0.50
CA ALA A 222 -24.15 14.87 0.40
C ALA A 222 -22.64 14.81 0.11
N GLN A 223 -21.83 14.59 1.16
CA GLN A 223 -20.43 14.24 1.02
C GLN A 223 -20.25 12.73 1.07
N PHE A 224 -19.08 12.23 0.64
CA PHE A 224 -18.81 10.79 0.62
C PHE A 224 -18.95 10.16 2.03
N LYS A 225 -18.52 10.87 3.07
CA LYS A 225 -18.65 10.42 4.47
C LYS A 225 -20.12 10.18 4.86
N ASP A 226 -21.05 10.98 4.33
CA ASP A 226 -22.48 10.88 4.65
C ASP A 226 -23.07 9.64 3.97
N ALA A 227 -22.69 9.39 2.71
CA ALA A 227 -23.07 8.16 2.01
C ALA A 227 -22.50 6.90 2.67
N VAL A 228 -21.26 6.95 3.19
CA VAL A 228 -20.66 5.84 3.96
C VAL A 228 -21.39 5.62 5.29
N ALA A 229 -21.75 6.68 6.01
CA ALA A 229 -22.52 6.53 7.25
C ALA A 229 -23.92 5.95 6.96
N ALA A 230 -24.60 6.46 5.94
CA ALA A 230 -25.96 6.07 5.58
C ALA A 230 -26.07 4.64 5.02
N SER A 231 -25.07 4.14 4.28
CA SER A 231 -25.11 2.79 3.68
C SER A 231 -24.63 1.66 4.60
N ARG A 232 -24.50 1.88 5.91
CA ARG A 232 -23.95 0.86 6.83
C ARG A 232 -24.75 -0.45 6.75
N PHE A 233 -26.08 -0.37 6.71
CA PHE A 233 -26.94 -1.54 6.63
C PHE A 233 -26.88 -2.18 5.24
N GLU A 234 -26.94 -1.37 4.20
CA GLU A 234 -26.97 -1.81 2.81
C GLU A 234 -25.67 -2.48 2.39
N ARG A 235 -24.52 -2.01 2.91
CA ARG A 235 -23.25 -2.72 2.76
C ARG A 235 -23.31 -4.11 3.39
N GLN A 236 -23.96 -4.31 4.53
CA GLN A 236 -24.11 -5.66 5.11
C GLN A 236 -25.09 -6.52 4.29
N GLU A 237 -26.21 -5.93 3.87
CA GLU A 237 -27.28 -6.61 3.13
C GLU A 237 -26.81 -7.15 1.77
N VAL A 238 -26.01 -6.38 1.02
CA VAL A 238 -25.42 -6.80 -0.27
C VAL A 238 -24.55 -8.05 -0.13
N TYR A 239 -23.95 -8.23 1.04
CA TYR A 239 -23.18 -9.42 1.38
C TYR A 239 -23.97 -10.42 2.23
N GLY A 240 -25.30 -10.30 2.30
CA GLY A 240 -26.19 -11.22 3.03
C GLY A 240 -25.98 -12.70 2.67
N TRP A 241 -25.55 -12.96 1.43
CA TRP A 241 -25.16 -14.30 0.98
C TRP A 241 -23.98 -14.89 1.77
N LEU A 242 -23.04 -14.09 2.29
CA LEU A 242 -21.94 -14.57 3.14
C LEU A 242 -22.47 -15.21 4.42
N PHE A 243 -23.58 -14.71 4.96
CA PHE A 243 -24.17 -15.22 6.20
C PHE A 243 -25.13 -16.40 5.95
N LYS A 244 -25.74 -16.48 4.75
CA LYS A 244 -26.71 -17.53 4.38
C LYS A 244 -26.11 -18.70 3.60
N SER A 245 -24.93 -18.52 3.00
CA SER A 245 -24.34 -19.50 2.06
C SER A 245 -23.82 -20.75 2.75
N ARG A 246 -24.10 -21.93 2.18
CA ARG A 246 -23.48 -23.22 2.59
C ARG A 246 -22.03 -23.37 2.12
N HIS A 247 -21.51 -22.43 1.32
CA HIS A 247 -20.20 -22.53 0.69
C HIS A 247 -19.09 -22.05 1.64
N LYS A 248 -18.68 -22.94 2.55
CA LYS A 248 -17.60 -22.70 3.54
C LYS A 248 -16.35 -22.05 2.91
N GLY A 249 -15.90 -22.54 1.75
CA GLY A 249 -14.69 -22.04 1.09
C GLY A 249 -14.74 -20.54 0.73
N ALA A 250 -15.89 -20.02 0.33
CA ALA A 250 -16.05 -18.60 0.00
C ALA A 250 -15.95 -17.73 1.26
N ARG A 251 -16.55 -18.17 2.37
CA ARG A 251 -16.46 -17.49 3.67
C ARG A 251 -15.05 -17.53 4.23
N ASP A 252 -14.42 -18.71 4.20
CA ASP A 252 -13.04 -18.90 4.67
C ASP A 252 -12.07 -17.99 3.92
N SER A 253 -12.26 -17.81 2.61
CA SER A 253 -11.44 -16.88 1.82
C SER A 253 -11.57 -15.43 2.31
N ARG A 254 -12.78 -14.97 2.68
CA ARG A 254 -13.00 -13.61 3.19
C ARG A 254 -12.47 -13.42 4.61
N VAL A 255 -12.65 -14.44 5.46
CA VAL A 255 -12.03 -14.49 6.79
C VAL A 255 -10.51 -14.42 6.66
N ARG A 256 -9.89 -15.19 5.76
CA ARG A 256 -8.43 -15.11 5.49
C ARG A 256 -7.99 -13.72 5.05
N THR A 257 -8.75 -13.04 4.19
CA THR A 257 -8.45 -11.66 3.78
C THR A 257 -8.43 -10.72 4.98
N MET A 258 -9.41 -10.82 5.88
CA MET A 258 -9.46 -9.99 7.08
C MET A 258 -8.34 -10.32 8.08
N MET A 259 -8.00 -11.61 8.24
CA MET A 259 -6.83 -12.02 9.02
C MET A 259 -5.52 -11.45 8.46
N GLU A 260 -5.37 -11.39 7.14
CA GLU A 260 -4.23 -10.74 6.49
C GLU A 260 -4.22 -9.23 6.79
N VAL A 261 -5.36 -8.55 6.70
CA VAL A 261 -5.49 -7.12 7.06
C VAL A 261 -5.02 -6.87 8.50
N GLU A 262 -5.49 -7.67 9.47
CA GLU A 262 -5.07 -7.54 10.87
C GLU A 262 -3.58 -7.79 11.07
N ALA A 263 -3.02 -8.80 10.41
CA ALA A 263 -1.58 -9.05 10.46
C ALA A 263 -0.78 -7.84 9.97
N PHE A 264 -1.26 -7.18 8.90
CA PHE A 264 -0.62 -5.96 8.40
C PHE A 264 -0.77 -4.76 9.33
N LEU A 265 -1.80 -4.69 10.18
CA LEU A 265 -1.89 -3.66 11.23
C LEU A 265 -0.80 -3.83 12.30
N ASP A 266 -0.51 -5.06 12.75
CA ASP A 266 0.60 -5.31 13.68
C ASP A 266 1.97 -5.04 13.01
N ILE A 267 2.14 -5.46 11.75
CA ILE A 267 3.38 -5.18 10.99
C ILE A 267 3.58 -3.67 10.82
N GLU A 268 2.52 -2.94 10.50
CA GLU A 268 2.56 -1.49 10.33
C GLU A 268 2.99 -0.77 11.61
N GLN A 269 2.41 -1.13 12.77
CA GLN A 269 2.81 -0.56 14.06
C GLN A 269 4.30 -0.77 14.34
N ARG A 270 4.88 -1.91 13.92
CA ARG A 270 6.31 -2.18 14.05
C ARG A 270 7.13 -1.33 13.09
N TRP A 271 6.65 -1.12 11.86
CA TRP A 271 7.32 -0.29 10.86
C TRP A 271 7.29 1.20 11.21
N GLN A 272 6.20 1.69 11.81
CA GLN A 272 6.09 3.07 12.30
C GLN A 272 7.13 3.39 13.39
N ARG A 273 7.47 2.41 14.25
CA ARG A 273 8.53 2.58 15.28
C ARG A 273 9.89 2.88 14.65
N VAL A 274 10.16 2.35 13.46
CA VAL A 274 11.42 2.58 12.72
C VAL A 274 11.31 3.65 11.65
N GLY A 275 10.25 4.48 11.68
CA GLY A 275 10.14 5.67 10.85
C GLY A 275 9.26 5.55 9.60
N TYR A 276 8.49 4.47 9.42
CA TYR A 276 7.54 4.38 8.30
C TYR A 276 6.52 5.53 8.32
N PRO A 277 6.33 6.29 7.22
CA PRO A 277 5.73 7.61 7.28
C PRO A 277 4.22 7.65 6.97
N PHE A 278 3.57 6.49 6.82
CA PHE A 278 2.16 6.40 6.45
C PHE A 278 1.34 5.68 7.51
N ASP A 279 0.05 6.04 7.55
CA ASP A 279 -0.92 5.52 8.51
C ASP A 279 -1.41 4.12 8.18
N HIS A 280 -1.07 3.57 7.01
CA HIS A 280 -1.53 2.26 6.55
C HIS A 280 -0.52 1.57 5.63
N LEU A 281 -0.27 0.28 5.86
CA LEU A 281 0.34 -0.61 4.86
C LEU A 281 -0.71 -1.16 3.89
N VAL A 282 -0.29 -1.45 2.66
CA VAL A 282 -1.07 -2.27 1.73
C VAL A 282 -1.05 -3.71 2.24
N PRO A 283 -2.20 -4.32 2.57
CA PRO A 283 -2.26 -5.64 3.16
C PRO A 283 -2.06 -6.72 2.08
N SER A 284 -0.82 -6.85 1.60
CA SER A 284 -0.41 -7.81 0.59
C SER A 284 1.06 -8.18 0.77
N LEU A 285 1.41 -9.42 0.43
CA LEU A 285 2.81 -9.86 0.37
C LEU A 285 3.68 -8.99 -0.55
N ALA A 286 3.06 -8.30 -1.52
CA ALA A 286 3.72 -7.33 -2.39
C ALA A 286 4.39 -6.16 -1.61
N THR A 287 4.00 -5.94 -0.35
CA THR A 287 4.61 -4.91 0.51
C THR A 287 6.12 -5.14 0.68
N ALA A 288 6.57 -6.39 0.70
CA ALA A 288 8.01 -6.70 0.79
C ALA A 288 8.83 -6.31 -0.45
N ILE A 289 8.18 -5.94 -1.54
CA ILE A 289 8.81 -5.39 -2.75
C ILE A 289 8.35 -3.96 -3.05
N GLY A 290 7.82 -3.25 -2.04
CA GLY A 290 7.59 -1.81 -2.10
C GLY A 290 6.20 -1.37 -2.58
N SER A 291 5.19 -2.25 -2.62
CA SER A 291 3.82 -1.85 -3.00
C SER A 291 3.16 -0.85 -2.05
N SER A 292 3.63 -0.77 -0.80
CA SER A 292 3.14 0.19 0.20
C SER A 292 3.74 1.59 0.08
N GLY A 293 4.72 1.78 -0.81
CA GLY A 293 5.41 3.05 -1.00
C GLY A 293 6.25 3.48 0.21
N ASP A 294 7.02 4.55 0.05
CA ASP A 294 7.77 5.21 1.13
C ASP A 294 8.12 6.66 0.72
N ARG A 295 8.65 7.45 1.66
CA ARG A 295 9.28 8.75 1.41
C ARG A 295 10.80 8.61 1.45
N PRO A 296 11.56 9.21 0.52
CA PRO A 296 13.03 9.14 0.54
C PRO A 296 13.66 9.52 1.89
N ALA A 297 13.08 10.51 2.60
CA ALA A 297 13.54 10.93 3.92
C ALA A 297 13.35 9.84 5.00
N ALA A 298 12.23 9.11 4.98
CA ALA A 298 11.98 8.02 5.93
C ALA A 298 12.90 6.81 5.67
N LEU A 299 13.18 6.51 4.40
CA LEU A 299 14.19 5.50 4.06
C LEU A 299 15.59 5.90 4.51
N ALA A 300 15.96 7.17 4.38
CA ALA A 300 17.23 7.69 4.91
C ALA A 300 17.28 7.57 6.44
N GLU A 301 16.20 7.95 7.13
CA GLU A 301 16.08 7.81 8.58
C GLU A 301 16.25 6.35 9.04
N LEU A 302 15.65 5.38 8.32
CA LEU A 302 15.85 3.95 8.61
C LEU A 302 17.32 3.54 8.49
N ILE A 303 18.04 4.03 7.47
CA ILE A 303 19.48 3.76 7.34
C ILE A 303 20.26 4.42 8.47
N GLY A 304 19.90 5.65 8.87
CA GLY A 304 20.47 6.32 10.04
C GLY A 304 20.27 5.52 11.32
N ILE A 305 19.09 4.95 11.54
CA ILE A 305 18.81 4.05 12.68
C ILE A 305 19.73 2.83 12.62
N ILE A 306 19.89 2.18 11.46
CA ILE A 306 20.74 0.99 11.31
C ILE A 306 22.22 1.32 11.53
N GLN A 307 22.69 2.45 10.99
CA GLN A 307 24.06 2.93 11.19
C GLN A 307 24.33 3.24 12.66
N ASN A 308 23.39 3.95 13.31
CA ASN A 308 23.45 4.37 14.70
C ASN A 308 23.01 3.28 15.70
N ASP A 309 23.42 2.03 15.43
CA ASP A 309 23.22 0.89 16.34
C ASP A 309 21.76 0.65 16.78
N GLY A 310 20.78 0.99 15.94
CA GLY A 310 19.36 0.83 16.25
C GLY A 310 18.75 1.98 17.06
N ILE A 311 19.48 3.08 17.25
CA ILE A 311 18.99 4.29 17.95
C ILE A 311 18.48 5.30 16.93
N ARG A 312 17.20 5.66 17.06
CA ARG A 312 16.54 6.72 16.33
C ARG A 312 16.82 8.06 16.99
N LEU A 313 17.42 8.99 16.26
CA LEU A 313 17.62 10.37 16.68
C LEU A 313 16.56 11.28 16.06
N PRO A 314 16.20 12.40 16.72
CA PRO A 314 15.34 13.41 16.11
C PRO A 314 15.92 13.94 14.79
N ALA A 315 15.12 13.94 13.73
CA ALA A 315 15.49 14.53 12.45
C ALA A 315 15.34 16.06 12.51
N VAL A 316 16.44 16.74 12.77
CA VAL A 316 16.52 18.20 12.92
C VAL A 316 17.29 18.83 11.76
N ARG A 317 16.89 20.05 11.37
CA ARG A 317 17.60 20.84 10.35
C ARG A 317 18.29 22.09 10.92
N ILE A 318 17.87 22.50 12.11
CA ILE A 318 18.34 23.68 12.82
C ILE A 318 18.77 23.18 14.19
N ASP A 319 20.02 23.42 14.55
CA ASP A 319 20.64 22.94 15.79
C ASP A 319 20.48 23.90 16.96
N SER A 320 20.43 25.20 16.65
CA SER A 320 20.29 26.27 17.60
C SER A 320 19.59 27.48 16.99
N LEU A 321 18.87 28.23 17.82
CA LEU A 321 18.34 29.55 17.51
C LEU A 321 18.70 30.49 18.65
N HIS A 322 19.46 31.54 18.36
CA HIS A 322 19.87 32.54 19.34
C HIS A 322 19.10 33.85 19.10
N PHE A 323 18.30 34.25 20.09
CA PHE A 323 17.46 35.44 20.04
C PHE A 323 18.00 36.53 20.95
N ALA A 324 17.91 37.78 20.48
CA ALA A 324 18.20 38.98 21.26
C ALA A 324 19.56 38.94 21.99
N ALA A 325 20.58 38.47 21.28
CA ALA A 325 21.96 38.42 21.74
C ALA A 325 22.40 39.77 22.35
N ASP A 326 23.14 39.71 23.46
CA ASP A 326 23.65 40.88 24.20
C ASP A 326 22.55 41.79 24.78
N THR A 327 21.35 41.26 25.01
CA THR A 327 20.26 41.98 25.69
C THR A 327 19.78 41.22 26.93
N PRO A 328 19.04 41.84 27.86
CA PRO A 328 18.39 41.12 28.97
C PRO A 328 17.39 40.03 28.53
N TYR A 329 17.03 39.98 27.24
CA TYR A 329 16.14 38.99 26.65
C TYR A 329 16.90 37.89 25.87
N ASP A 330 18.23 37.82 26.02
CA ASP A 330 19.08 36.82 25.39
C ASP A 330 18.56 35.40 25.68
N THR A 331 18.19 34.69 24.61
CA THR A 331 17.57 33.36 24.68
C THR A 331 18.18 32.46 23.62
N GLU A 332 18.81 31.38 24.05
CA GLU A 332 19.31 30.32 23.18
C GLU A 332 18.40 29.09 23.25
N LEU A 333 17.84 28.69 22.10
CA LEU A 333 17.09 27.45 21.96
C LEU A 333 17.98 26.43 21.25
N THR A 334 18.34 25.34 21.91
CA THR A 334 19.16 24.26 21.36
C THR A 334 18.38 22.95 21.27
N ILE A 335 18.85 22.02 20.45
CA ILE A 335 18.30 20.65 20.45
C ILE A 335 18.75 19.94 21.73
N ASN A 336 17.87 19.10 22.28
CA ASN A 336 18.25 18.12 23.29
C ASN A 336 18.69 16.78 22.63
N PRO A 337 20.00 16.47 22.56
CA PRO A 337 20.51 15.24 21.95
C PRO A 337 20.16 13.97 22.76
N GLU A 338 19.73 14.09 24.02
CA GLU A 338 19.35 12.94 24.87
C GLU A 338 18.02 12.28 24.45
N LEU A 339 17.32 12.82 23.45
CA LEU A 339 16.06 12.28 22.93
C LEU A 339 16.23 11.04 22.02
N GLY A 340 17.45 10.50 21.92
CA GLY A 340 17.68 9.26 21.17
C GLY A 340 16.91 8.07 21.76
N GLN A 341 16.12 7.39 20.92
CA GLN A 341 15.36 6.21 21.33
C GLN A 341 15.89 4.95 20.65
N ARG A 342 16.24 3.92 21.43
CA ARG A 342 16.54 2.59 20.87
C ARG A 342 15.26 1.96 20.33
N VAL A 343 15.17 1.83 19.02
CA VAL A 343 14.01 1.25 18.30
C VAL A 343 14.32 -0.13 17.72
N LEU A 344 15.60 -0.47 17.57
CA LEU A 344 16.09 -1.81 17.23
C LEU A 344 17.13 -2.29 18.26
N PRO A 345 17.17 -3.60 18.57
CA PRO A 345 18.32 -4.19 19.26
C PRO A 345 19.61 -3.96 18.47
N SER A 346 20.72 -3.76 19.17
CA SER A 346 22.04 -3.51 18.58
C SER A 346 22.43 -4.62 17.60
N GLU A 347 22.19 -5.88 17.96
CA GLU A 347 22.51 -7.05 17.18
C GLU A 347 21.72 -7.09 15.86
N VAL A 348 20.48 -6.61 15.86
CA VAL A 348 19.64 -6.50 14.65
C VAL A 348 20.18 -5.41 13.72
N ALA A 349 20.56 -4.26 14.29
CA ALA A 349 21.16 -3.17 13.51
C ALA A 349 22.51 -3.60 12.92
N ALA A 350 23.36 -4.27 13.69
CA ALA A 350 24.64 -4.80 13.24
C ALA A 350 24.49 -5.82 12.10
N ALA A 351 23.58 -6.79 12.24
CA ALA A 351 23.30 -7.79 11.21
C ALA A 351 22.80 -7.13 9.90
N MET A 352 21.92 -6.13 10.02
CA MET A 352 21.43 -5.39 8.85
C MET A 352 22.51 -4.51 8.22
N ARG A 353 23.37 -3.85 9.01
CA ARG A 353 24.50 -3.05 8.51
C ARG A 353 25.46 -3.92 7.70
N GLU A 354 25.81 -5.10 8.21
CA GLU A 354 26.64 -6.07 7.48
C GLU A 354 25.95 -6.55 6.19
N ALA A 355 24.66 -6.90 6.24
CA ALA A 355 23.94 -7.34 5.05
C ALA A 355 23.86 -6.23 3.97
N LEU A 356 23.72 -4.98 4.38
CA LEU A 356 23.71 -3.81 3.50
C LEU A 356 25.09 -3.50 2.89
N SER A 357 26.19 -3.76 3.61
CA SER A 357 27.54 -3.58 3.07
C SER A 357 27.79 -4.50 1.87
N GLN A 358 27.31 -5.74 1.94
CA GLN A 358 27.48 -6.73 0.87
C GLN A 358 26.80 -6.31 -0.45
N VAL A 359 25.74 -5.50 -0.39
CA VAL A 359 25.09 -4.92 -1.59
C VAL A 359 26.05 -3.99 -2.33
N VAL A 360 26.89 -3.26 -1.60
CA VAL A 360 27.94 -2.39 -2.14
C VAL A 360 29.20 -3.19 -2.47
N ASP A 361 29.55 -4.24 -1.74
CA ASP A 361 30.80 -4.97 -2.00
C ASP A 361 30.76 -5.86 -3.25
N GLY A 362 29.59 -6.41 -3.58
CA GLY A 362 29.46 -7.31 -4.73
C GLY A 362 28.08 -7.33 -5.38
N GLY A 363 27.12 -6.59 -4.82
CA GLY A 363 25.73 -6.60 -5.26
C GLY A 363 25.37 -5.54 -6.28
N THR A 364 24.10 -5.16 -6.24
CA THR A 364 23.50 -4.18 -7.15
C THR A 364 24.10 -2.77 -7.04
N ALA A 365 24.77 -2.43 -5.92
CA ALA A 365 25.41 -1.13 -5.71
C ALA A 365 26.94 -1.15 -5.92
N LYS A 366 27.52 -2.24 -6.43
CA LYS A 366 28.98 -2.43 -6.57
C LYS A 366 29.79 -1.32 -7.25
N ARG A 367 29.12 -0.47 -8.02
CA ARG A 367 29.76 0.63 -8.75
C ARG A 367 30.31 1.74 -7.85
N VAL A 368 29.75 1.90 -6.64
CA VAL A 368 30.21 2.91 -5.66
C VAL A 368 31.29 2.38 -4.71
N GLN A 369 31.58 1.08 -4.73
CA GLN A 369 32.62 0.48 -3.90
C GLN A 369 33.98 1.19 -4.09
N GLY A 370 34.65 1.51 -2.99
CA GLY A 370 35.98 2.13 -3.01
C GLY A 370 36.02 3.57 -3.52
N THR A 371 34.86 4.23 -3.69
CA THR A 371 34.78 5.59 -4.24
C THR A 371 35.20 6.65 -3.24
N PHE A 372 34.71 6.56 -1.99
CA PHE A 372 34.99 7.54 -0.96
C PHE A 372 36.20 7.10 -0.14
N LYS A 373 37.28 7.89 -0.24
CA LYS A 373 38.55 7.66 0.44
C LYS A 373 38.93 8.91 1.22
N MET A 374 39.48 8.72 2.42
CA MET A 374 40.07 9.80 3.20
C MET A 374 41.47 10.15 2.64
N GLN A 375 42.03 11.28 3.09
CA GLN A 375 43.37 11.72 2.69
C GLN A 375 44.48 10.74 3.03
N ASP A 376 44.31 9.95 4.11
CA ASP A 376 45.25 8.89 4.50
C ASP A 376 45.17 7.63 3.60
N GLY A 377 44.26 7.63 2.61
CA GLY A 377 44.03 6.54 1.68
C GLY A 377 43.04 5.48 2.18
N SER A 378 42.55 5.58 3.42
CA SER A 378 41.54 4.67 3.96
C SER A 378 40.22 4.81 3.20
N VAL A 379 39.58 3.68 2.90
CA VAL A 379 38.28 3.65 2.23
C VAL A 379 37.19 3.71 3.28
N LEU A 380 36.25 4.64 3.13
CA LEU A 380 35.10 4.71 4.01
C LEU A 380 34.18 3.51 3.80
N ALA A 381 33.82 2.84 4.90
CA ALA A 381 32.86 1.76 4.88
C ALA A 381 31.53 2.24 4.30
N MET A 382 30.93 1.45 3.44
CA MET A 382 29.66 1.79 2.82
C MET A 382 28.72 0.59 2.82
N GLY A 383 27.44 0.89 2.93
CA GLY A 383 26.39 -0.07 2.70
C GLY A 383 25.14 0.64 2.26
N GLY A 384 24.21 -0.11 1.69
CA GLY A 384 22.97 0.48 1.23
C GLY A 384 22.08 -0.50 0.50
N LYS A 385 20.91 -0.02 0.09
CA LYS A 385 19.97 -0.81 -0.70
C LYS A 385 19.48 -0.02 -1.90
N THR A 386 19.42 -0.73 -3.02
CA THR A 386 18.88 -0.25 -4.28
C THR A 386 17.40 -0.62 -4.43
N GLY A 387 16.63 0.22 -5.10
CA GLY A 387 15.24 -0.05 -5.48
C GLY A 387 14.94 0.51 -6.88
N THR A 388 14.14 -0.21 -7.66
CA THR A 388 13.64 0.23 -8.97
C THR A 388 12.14 -0.01 -9.01
N GLY A 389 11.36 1.01 -9.34
CA GLY A 389 9.91 0.93 -9.49
C GLY A 389 9.48 1.33 -10.91
N ASP A 390 8.55 0.56 -11.46
CA ASP A 390 7.86 0.85 -12.71
C ASP A 390 6.36 0.73 -12.43
N ASN A 391 5.75 1.86 -12.06
CA ASN A 391 4.37 1.88 -11.60
C ASN A 391 3.45 2.10 -12.79
N ARG A 392 2.53 1.16 -13.00
CA ARG A 392 1.65 1.11 -14.17
C ARG A 392 0.21 0.85 -13.75
N ILE A 393 -0.74 1.41 -14.50
CA ILE A 393 -2.15 1.03 -14.43
C ILE A 393 -2.39 0.01 -15.53
N GLU A 394 -2.78 -1.20 -15.12
CA GLU A 394 -3.10 -2.28 -16.04
C GLU A 394 -4.58 -2.62 -15.98
N SER A 395 -5.22 -2.67 -17.14
CA SER A 395 -6.55 -3.27 -17.26
C SER A 395 -6.37 -4.74 -17.57
N VAL A 396 -6.96 -5.61 -16.74
CA VAL A 396 -6.79 -7.06 -16.85
C VAL A 396 -8.13 -7.69 -17.22
N GLY A 397 -8.12 -8.52 -18.27
CA GLY A 397 -9.27 -9.29 -18.74
C GLY A 397 -9.36 -10.66 -18.07
N ALA A 398 -10.32 -11.47 -18.54
CA ALA A 398 -10.48 -12.83 -18.07
C ALA A 398 -9.17 -13.64 -18.19
N GLY A 399 -8.87 -14.45 -17.17
CA GLY A 399 -7.67 -15.29 -17.13
C GLY A 399 -6.36 -14.54 -16.85
N GLY A 400 -6.39 -13.26 -16.46
CA GLY A 400 -5.19 -12.51 -16.12
C GLY A 400 -4.50 -11.85 -17.32
N ARG A 401 -5.14 -11.84 -18.50
CA ARG A 401 -4.58 -11.19 -19.69
C ARG A 401 -4.58 -9.67 -19.55
N ILE A 402 -3.43 -9.03 -19.64
CA ILE A 402 -3.31 -7.57 -19.68
C ILE A 402 -3.92 -7.06 -21.00
N LEU A 403 -4.98 -6.27 -20.90
CA LEU A 403 -5.69 -5.62 -22.02
C LEU A 403 -5.08 -4.28 -22.37
N SER A 404 -4.64 -3.52 -21.35
CA SER A 404 -3.90 -2.29 -21.52
C SER A 404 -2.96 -2.09 -20.34
N SER A 405 -1.85 -1.39 -20.57
CA SER A 405 -0.86 -1.07 -19.54
C SER A 405 -0.36 0.34 -19.78
N ARG A 406 -0.47 1.21 -18.77
CA ARG A 406 -0.13 2.62 -18.87
C ARG A 406 0.81 3.03 -17.74
N ALA A 407 2.00 3.54 -18.07
CA ALA A 407 2.90 4.10 -17.07
C ALA A 407 2.24 5.25 -16.26
N ILE A 408 2.48 5.21 -14.95
CA ILE A 408 2.18 6.26 -13.99
C ILE A 408 3.45 7.03 -13.67
N ASN A 409 4.52 6.32 -13.33
CA ASN A 409 5.83 6.88 -13.04
C ASN A 409 6.90 5.78 -13.05
N ARG A 410 8.17 6.21 -13.12
CA ARG A 410 9.34 5.36 -12.93
C ARG A 410 10.22 5.93 -11.83
N THR A 411 10.67 5.07 -10.92
CA THR A 411 11.55 5.42 -9.80
C THR A 411 12.80 4.56 -9.80
N ALA A 412 13.90 5.16 -9.37
CA ALA A 412 15.10 4.44 -9.00
C ALA A 412 15.67 5.11 -7.75
N THR A 413 15.89 4.34 -6.69
CA THR A 413 16.37 4.83 -5.40
C THR A 413 17.59 4.06 -4.96
N PHE A 414 18.55 4.76 -4.37
CA PHE A 414 19.62 4.17 -3.57
C PHE A 414 19.62 4.83 -2.20
N VAL A 415 19.44 4.04 -1.16
CA VAL A 415 19.60 4.48 0.24
C VAL A 415 20.86 3.89 0.80
N PHE A 416 21.62 4.66 1.57
CA PHE A 416 23.01 4.33 1.87
C PHE A 416 23.52 4.98 3.15
N TYR A 417 24.58 4.40 3.68
CA TYR A 417 25.47 5.03 4.66
C TYR A 417 26.90 5.09 4.13
N ILE A 418 27.67 6.07 4.61
CA ILE A 418 29.09 6.31 4.29
C ILE A 418 29.84 6.61 5.59
N GLY A 419 30.82 5.78 5.91
CA GLY A 419 31.52 5.82 7.20
C GLY A 419 30.56 5.63 8.37
N ASP A 420 30.87 6.28 9.48
CA ASP A 420 30.14 6.09 10.74
C ASP A 420 29.03 7.14 10.96
N ASN A 421 29.13 8.30 10.29
CA ASN A 421 28.32 9.49 10.63
C ASN A 421 27.42 9.99 9.49
N HIS A 422 27.44 9.37 8.31
CA HIS A 422 26.71 9.88 7.15
C HIS A 422 25.79 8.82 6.57
N PHE A 423 24.57 9.23 6.23
CA PHE A 423 23.57 8.42 5.56
C PHE A 423 22.69 9.29 4.68
N GLY A 424 21.97 8.66 3.75
CA GLY A 424 21.10 9.39 2.85
C GLY A 424 20.33 8.51 1.89
N ALA A 425 19.55 9.19 1.05
CA ALA A 425 18.79 8.59 -0.04
C ALA A 425 18.93 9.45 -1.29
N LEU A 426 19.12 8.80 -2.43
CA LEU A 426 19.15 9.44 -3.74
C LEU A 426 18.11 8.77 -4.64
N THR A 427 17.15 9.56 -5.13
CA THR A 427 16.03 9.08 -5.94
C THR A 427 15.98 9.81 -7.28
N ALA A 428 15.99 9.04 -8.37
CA ALA A 428 15.58 9.49 -9.69
C ALA A 428 14.09 9.18 -9.88
N PHE A 429 13.31 10.18 -10.31
CA PHE A 429 11.87 10.08 -10.47
C PHE A 429 11.43 10.71 -11.78
N VAL A 430 10.66 9.96 -12.58
CA VAL A 430 10.01 10.47 -13.78
C VAL A 430 8.49 10.31 -13.63
N PRO A 431 7.74 11.42 -13.51
CA PRO A 431 6.29 11.36 -13.37
C PRO A 431 5.57 11.22 -14.72
N GLY A 432 4.35 10.68 -14.66
CA GLY A 432 3.38 10.70 -15.75
C GLY A 432 3.70 9.73 -16.88
N ARG A 433 2.96 9.89 -17.99
CA ARG A 433 3.07 9.02 -19.18
C ARG A 433 4.45 9.09 -19.84
N ALA A 434 5.19 10.19 -19.63
CA ALA A 434 6.56 10.34 -20.13
C ALA A 434 7.49 9.24 -19.62
N ALA A 435 7.20 8.66 -18.45
CA ALA A 435 7.96 7.56 -17.87
C ALA A 435 8.08 6.34 -18.80
N GLU A 436 7.14 6.14 -19.73
CA GLU A 436 7.17 5.07 -20.74
C GLU A 436 8.45 5.13 -21.61
N GLY A 437 8.97 6.33 -21.87
CA GLY A 437 10.16 6.55 -22.70
C GLY A 437 11.49 6.34 -21.95
N PHE A 438 11.47 6.16 -20.63
CA PHE A 438 12.69 6.09 -19.82
C PHE A 438 13.05 4.66 -19.44
N ARG A 439 14.32 4.29 -19.67
CA ARG A 439 14.88 2.98 -19.28
C ARG A 439 16.08 3.19 -18.37
N PHE A 440 15.82 3.37 -17.08
CA PHE A 440 16.87 3.36 -16.05
C PHE A 440 16.55 2.40 -14.91
N THR A 441 17.59 1.98 -14.20
CA THR A 441 17.49 1.17 -12.97
C THR A 441 18.13 1.94 -11.81
N SER A 442 18.12 1.34 -10.63
CA SER A 442 18.86 1.81 -9.44
C SER A 442 20.36 2.04 -9.65
N ALA A 443 20.93 1.53 -10.75
CA ALA A 443 22.29 1.89 -11.17
C ALA A 443 22.50 3.40 -11.38
N LEU A 444 21.46 4.14 -11.79
CA LEU A 444 21.54 5.58 -12.04
C LEU A 444 21.85 6.35 -10.76
N PRO A 445 21.03 6.25 -9.68
CA PRO A 445 21.36 6.89 -8.40
C PRO A 445 22.74 6.53 -7.84
N VAL A 446 23.14 5.26 -7.97
CA VAL A 446 24.47 4.80 -7.53
C VAL A 446 25.60 5.52 -8.29
N GLN A 447 25.45 5.69 -9.61
CA GLN A 447 26.43 6.41 -10.43
C GLN A 447 26.43 7.92 -10.15
N VAL A 448 25.27 8.51 -9.89
CA VAL A 448 25.18 9.93 -9.48
C VAL A 448 25.93 10.13 -8.17
N LEU A 449 25.69 9.29 -7.15
CA LEU A 449 26.41 9.37 -5.88
C LEU A 449 27.93 9.23 -6.08
N LYS A 450 28.35 8.30 -6.94
CA LYS A 450 29.76 8.15 -7.30
C LYS A 450 30.33 9.44 -7.93
N GLY A 451 29.60 10.05 -8.86
CA GLY A 451 30.00 11.31 -9.51
C GLY A 451 30.04 12.50 -8.55
N MET A 452 29.30 12.45 -7.43
CA MET A 452 29.33 13.46 -6.38
C MET A 452 30.55 13.35 -5.46
N ALA A 453 31.38 12.32 -5.58
CA ALA A 453 32.53 12.10 -4.70
C ALA A 453 33.47 13.32 -4.57
N PRO A 454 33.84 14.04 -5.64
CA PRO A 454 34.69 15.23 -5.50
C PRO A 454 34.11 16.34 -4.63
N ILE A 455 32.78 16.41 -4.51
CA ILE A 455 32.08 17.43 -3.70
C ILE A 455 31.85 16.92 -2.27
N LEU A 456 31.62 15.61 -2.12
CA LEU A 456 31.29 15.00 -0.83
C LEU A 456 32.53 14.62 -0.01
N THR A 457 33.62 14.15 -0.62
CA THR A 457 34.81 13.69 0.12
C THR A 457 35.36 14.75 1.07
N PRO A 458 35.54 16.04 0.68
CA PRO A 458 36.02 17.07 1.62
C PRO A 458 35.08 17.29 2.82
N TYR A 459 33.78 17.11 2.62
CA TYR A 459 32.80 17.20 3.71
C TYR A 459 32.87 15.99 4.65
N LEU A 460 33.03 14.79 4.08
CA LEU A 460 33.15 13.53 4.83
C LEU A 460 34.42 13.49 5.68
N GLU A 461 35.53 14.07 5.21
CA GLU A 461 36.81 14.16 5.91
C GLU A 461 36.70 14.91 7.24
N ASN A 462 35.97 16.03 7.27
CA ASN A 462 35.79 16.83 8.48
C ASN A 462 34.55 16.41 9.29
N HIS A 463 34.05 15.18 9.12
CA HIS A 463 32.82 14.69 9.76
C HIS A 463 31.62 15.65 9.61
N GLY A 464 31.54 16.33 8.46
CA GLY A 464 30.51 17.30 8.14
C GLY A 464 30.72 18.72 8.71
N GLN A 465 31.79 18.98 9.44
CA GLN A 465 32.08 20.31 10.02
C GLN A 465 32.58 21.32 8.98
N ALA A 466 33.15 20.87 7.85
CA ALA A 466 33.84 21.71 6.86
C ALA A 466 32.99 22.87 6.28
N MET A 467 31.66 22.73 6.29
CA MET A 467 30.75 23.66 5.60
C MET A 467 30.02 24.61 6.54
N CYS A 468 30.14 24.43 7.86
CA CYS A 468 29.55 25.28 8.89
C CYS A 468 30.66 25.94 9.71
N ASN A 469 31.56 26.67 9.05
CA ASN A 469 32.43 27.57 9.81
C ASN A 469 31.54 28.64 10.44
N ALA A 470 31.44 28.64 11.77
CA ALA A 470 30.85 29.74 12.51
C ALA A 470 31.49 31.06 12.03
N PRO A 471 30.73 32.16 11.89
CA PRO A 471 31.33 33.44 11.57
C PRO A 471 32.42 33.73 12.62
N LEU A 472 33.62 34.07 12.15
CA LEU A 472 34.73 34.47 13.01
C LEU A 472 34.23 35.49 14.04
N PRO A 473 34.54 35.34 15.34
CA PRO A 473 34.13 36.29 16.35
C PRO A 473 34.60 37.69 15.91
N ALA A 474 33.68 38.65 15.94
CA ALA A 474 34.00 40.03 15.60
C ALA A 474 35.16 40.49 16.51
N PRO A 475 36.17 41.19 15.95
CA PRO A 475 37.30 41.66 16.76
C PRO A 475 36.78 42.50 17.93
N PRO A 476 37.42 42.41 19.12
CA PRO A 476 36.96 43.12 20.30
C PRO A 476 36.83 44.61 19.98
N LYS A 477 35.62 45.14 20.17
CA LYS A 477 35.38 46.57 20.07
C LYS A 477 35.96 47.25 21.30
N GLY A 478 37.14 47.85 21.13
CA GLY A 478 37.69 48.82 22.07
C GLY A 478 38.96 48.36 22.77
N ALA A 479 40.07 49.00 22.40
CA ALA A 479 41.15 49.37 23.32
C ALA A 479 41.04 50.88 23.54
#